data_AF-A0A835WPV7-F1
#
_entry.id   AF-A0A835WPV7-F1
#
_cell.length_a   1.000
_cell.length_b   1.000
_cell.length_c   1.000
_cell.angle_alpha   90.00
_cell.angle_beta   90.00
_cell.angle_gamma   90.00
#
_symmetry.space_group_name_H-M   'P 1'
#
loop_
_entity.id
_entity.type
_entity.pdbx_description
1 polymer ?
#
loop_
_entity_poly.entity_id
_entity_poly.type
_entity_poly.pdbx_seq_one_letter_code
_entity_poly.pdbx_strand_id
1 'polypeptide(L)'
;MHLSCILVMALGLLAVVVEATTGSEGASPPSMSAAPDPFLSRLGLTTEDAATDAQQETITMLEWLVDAVAEATTAPPGTFAAAPGAVPILEQLGHTARSVATAPASDGEALMVHLGNVNRLISQLPGGEASFPAARRAVVAALVLRRLRHGPFRPPQERTVQRLLQQLWTRHRAAAREKGIVEFAHVSKSGGTTFCQLAERNGCATESFAANKNCEVAVFRDQPRYVNGTVHVGLRKGRKTQCDRPNKPMSLRREFSCAQRKRMLLEKRYTIYANEYTALGGRLDPHLAHSCSNMLTVLQVRHPHTRLLSHIRHVWGTYLNHCGADRDAVYFAGGHEAADWLRLLPAPLNNYLVRSLLGEKVFNLPAGQVTEQHLALARTFLAFQYDVLLVLEDQHLSNAALSYGLGWGEHELHVNAAAPDAGSDDGLPSSMDPLYDLNRLDVQLYRSAVVMAQLDAIVYDAAREIVPEPKPAAAAMVAATNSSANSTTAGGVAAAAITTVSAAAPGSSSSGTTASVVDVEDGEAAEFVVARRALRGHDLRRRQRRQAHEQSARSAGAAAAWLGSGRRGRAARWVADPHGSIQGPQEVASSGPQCGWVGQPLRRQQL
;
A
#
# COMPACT_ATOMS: atom_id res chain seq x y z
N MET A 1 -19.78 -63.86 -11.73
CA MET A 1 -21.05 -63.21 -12.11
C MET A 1 -20.90 -61.71 -11.89
N HIS A 2 -21.15 -60.94 -12.95
CA HIS A 2 -21.08 -59.46 -13.07
C HIS A 2 -19.71 -58.77 -12.97
N LEU A 3 -18.98 -58.83 -14.08
CA LEU A 3 -18.14 -57.75 -14.60
C LEU A 3 -18.49 -57.64 -16.10
N SER A 4 -19.12 -56.54 -16.55
CA SER A 4 -19.20 -56.04 -17.94
C SER A 4 -20.32 -55.01 -18.03
N CYS A 5 -19.99 -53.71 -18.08
CA CYS A 5 -20.91 -52.72 -18.68
C CYS A 5 -20.33 -51.32 -19.01
N ILE A 6 -19.03 -51.02 -18.90
CA ILE A 6 -18.55 -49.70 -19.34
C ILE A 6 -17.19 -49.85 -20.06
N LEU A 7 -17.25 -50.35 -21.30
CA LEU A 7 -16.16 -50.27 -22.28
C LEU A 7 -16.68 -50.40 -23.72
N VAL A 8 -17.61 -49.54 -24.14
CA VAL A 8 -17.86 -49.22 -25.57
C VAL A 8 -18.42 -47.80 -25.61
N MET A 9 -17.55 -46.79 -25.69
CA MET A 9 -17.82 -45.43 -26.19
C MET A 9 -16.46 -44.73 -26.38
N ALA A 10 -15.61 -45.39 -27.17
CA ALA A 10 -14.51 -44.79 -27.89
C ALA A 10 -14.69 -45.21 -29.36
N LEU A 11 -14.33 -44.32 -30.28
CA LEU A 11 -14.19 -44.53 -31.73
C LEU A 11 -15.48 -44.44 -32.56
N GLY A 12 -15.77 -43.23 -33.04
CA GLY A 12 -16.80 -43.04 -34.07
C GLY A 12 -17.02 -41.59 -34.48
N LEU A 13 -15.98 -40.91 -34.97
CA LEU A 13 -16.13 -39.69 -35.80
C LEU A 13 -14.80 -39.34 -36.48
N LEU A 14 -14.40 -40.21 -37.40
CA LEU A 14 -13.33 -40.00 -38.36
C LEU A 14 -13.78 -40.68 -39.67
N ALA A 15 -14.57 -39.95 -40.47
CA ALA A 15 -14.79 -40.17 -41.91
C ALA A 15 -15.98 -39.33 -42.38
N VAL A 16 -15.72 -38.12 -42.90
CA VAL A 16 -16.54 -37.56 -43.98
C VAL A 16 -15.60 -37.20 -45.11
N VAL A 17 -15.88 -37.85 -46.24
CA VAL A 17 -15.28 -37.73 -47.56
C VAL A 17 -15.38 -36.28 -48.04
N VAL A 18 -14.26 -35.70 -48.46
CA VAL A 18 -14.26 -34.54 -49.36
C VAL A 18 -13.64 -34.99 -50.67
N GLU A 19 -14.49 -34.97 -51.70
CA GLU A 19 -14.14 -35.22 -53.09
C GLU A 19 -13.07 -34.25 -53.60
N ALA A 20 -12.17 -34.79 -54.40
CA ALA A 20 -11.19 -34.05 -55.16
C ALA A 20 -11.87 -33.12 -56.16
N THR A 21 -11.67 -31.81 -56.00
CA THR A 21 -11.81 -30.84 -57.09
C THR A 21 -10.42 -30.26 -57.38
N THR A 22 -9.91 -30.65 -58.54
CA THR A 22 -8.71 -30.10 -59.15
C THR A 22 -9.00 -28.70 -59.71
N GLY A 23 -8.19 -27.71 -59.31
CA GLY A 23 -8.05 -26.43 -60.02
C GLY A 23 -8.43 -25.19 -59.21
N SER A 24 -7.48 -24.62 -58.48
CA SER A 24 -7.43 -23.19 -58.18
C SER A 24 -6.05 -22.81 -57.65
N GLU A 25 -5.34 -22.00 -58.41
CA GLU A 25 -4.05 -21.41 -58.05
C GLU A 25 -4.23 -20.36 -56.93
N GLY A 26 -3.44 -20.46 -55.85
CA GLY A 26 -2.74 -19.29 -55.31
C GLY A 26 -3.38 -18.43 -54.21
N ALA A 27 -4.20 -18.96 -53.29
CA ALA A 27 -4.53 -18.23 -52.05
C ALA A 27 -3.77 -18.82 -50.86
N SER A 28 -2.75 -18.10 -50.35
CA SER A 28 -2.10 -18.46 -49.09
C SER A 28 -3.16 -18.55 -47.98
N PRO A 29 -3.18 -19.63 -47.17
CA PRO A 29 -4.15 -19.75 -46.09
C PRO A 29 -4.03 -18.53 -45.17
N PRO A 30 -5.16 -17.97 -44.68
CA PRO A 30 -5.12 -16.85 -43.77
C PRO A 30 -4.29 -17.24 -42.55
N SER A 31 -3.20 -16.50 -42.32
CA SER A 31 -2.37 -16.63 -41.14
C SER A 31 -3.27 -16.56 -39.91
N MET A 32 -3.45 -17.69 -39.23
CA MET A 32 -4.19 -17.70 -37.97
C MET A 32 -3.34 -16.91 -36.97
N SER A 33 -3.78 -15.70 -36.65
CA SER A 33 -3.19 -14.87 -35.61
C SER A 33 -3.07 -15.69 -34.33
N ALA A 34 -1.84 -15.97 -33.89
CA ALA A 34 -1.60 -16.61 -32.61
C ALA A 34 -2.27 -15.79 -31.50
N ALA A 35 -2.85 -16.46 -30.51
CA ALA A 35 -3.38 -15.77 -29.34
C ALA A 35 -2.28 -14.93 -28.68
N PRO A 36 -2.58 -13.71 -28.21
CA PRO A 36 -1.58 -12.84 -27.61
C PRO A 36 -0.94 -13.52 -26.40
N ASP A 37 0.37 -13.38 -26.29
CA ASP A 37 1.14 -13.97 -25.20
C ASP A 37 0.69 -13.38 -23.86
N PRO A 38 0.11 -14.19 -22.94
CA PRO A 38 -0.39 -13.68 -21.66
C PRO A 38 0.70 -13.04 -20.80
N PHE A 39 1.98 -13.39 -21.03
CA PHE A 39 3.11 -12.82 -20.32
C PHE A 39 3.43 -11.39 -20.78
N LEU A 40 3.28 -11.11 -22.08
CA LEU A 40 3.60 -9.80 -22.68
C LEU A 40 2.39 -8.85 -22.72
N SER A 41 1.18 -9.41 -22.83
CA SER A 41 -0.07 -8.63 -22.91
C SER A 41 -0.28 -7.75 -21.68
N ARG A 42 0.18 -8.17 -20.50
CA ARG A 42 0.14 -7.36 -19.27
C ARG A 42 0.91 -6.05 -19.36
N LEU A 43 1.94 -5.99 -20.18
CA LEU A 43 2.78 -4.82 -20.38
C LEU A 43 2.37 -4.04 -21.66
N GLY A 44 1.32 -4.47 -22.36
CA GLY A 44 0.95 -3.91 -23.67
C GLY A 44 2.03 -4.13 -24.74
N LEU A 45 2.89 -5.13 -24.57
CA LEU A 45 3.99 -5.41 -25.48
C LEU A 45 3.57 -6.47 -26.51
N THR A 46 3.99 -6.26 -27.76
CA THR A 46 3.83 -7.18 -28.88
C THR A 46 5.20 -7.54 -29.44
N THR A 47 5.29 -8.66 -30.16
CA THR A 47 6.52 -9.10 -30.84
C THR A 47 6.58 -8.62 -32.30
N GLU A 48 5.81 -7.60 -32.66
CA GLU A 48 5.73 -7.09 -34.04
C GLU A 48 6.95 -6.23 -34.40
N ASP A 49 7.25 -6.11 -35.70
CA ASP A 49 8.54 -5.64 -36.22
C ASP A 49 8.91 -4.17 -35.89
N ALA A 50 7.98 -3.36 -35.40
CA ALA A 50 8.25 -1.98 -34.97
C ALA A 50 7.65 -1.69 -33.59
N ALA A 51 8.52 -1.55 -32.59
CA ALA A 51 8.10 -1.12 -31.27
C ALA A 51 7.55 0.31 -31.33
N THR A 52 6.35 0.53 -30.79
CA THR A 52 5.83 1.89 -30.59
C THR A 52 6.68 2.66 -29.57
N ASP A 53 6.61 4.00 -29.57
CA ASP A 53 7.32 4.83 -28.58
C ASP A 53 7.03 4.40 -27.13
N ALA A 54 5.78 3.99 -26.84
CA ALA A 54 5.37 3.49 -25.53
C ALA A 54 6.02 2.13 -25.19
N GLN A 55 6.17 1.24 -26.17
CA GLN A 55 6.87 -0.03 -26.00
C GLN A 55 8.38 0.22 -25.78
N GLN A 56 8.99 1.15 -26.50
CA GLN A 56 10.40 1.51 -26.31
C GLN A 56 10.66 2.15 -24.95
N GLU A 57 9.76 3.03 -24.46
CA GLU A 57 9.82 3.57 -23.09
C GLU A 57 9.76 2.44 -22.05
N THR A 58 8.87 1.47 -22.27
CA THR A 58 8.74 0.29 -21.39
C THR A 58 10.01 -0.55 -21.41
N ILE A 59 10.57 -0.87 -22.59
CA ILE A 59 11.82 -1.63 -22.73
C ILE A 59 12.98 -0.92 -22.00
N THR A 60 13.11 0.39 -22.19
CA THR A 60 14.13 1.21 -21.52
C THR A 60 13.98 1.15 -19.99
N MET A 61 12.74 1.17 -19.49
CA MET A 61 12.46 1.03 -18.05
C MET A 61 12.82 -0.36 -17.51
N LEU A 62 12.58 -1.43 -18.28
CA LEU A 62 12.97 -2.79 -17.91
C LEU A 62 14.49 -2.95 -17.85
N GLU A 63 15.21 -2.39 -18.83
CA GLU A 63 16.67 -2.39 -18.85
C GLU A 63 17.23 -1.60 -17.66
N TRP A 64 16.70 -0.40 -17.40
CA TRP A 64 17.08 0.38 -16.22
C TRP A 64 16.86 -0.37 -14.90
N LEU A 65 15.76 -1.13 -14.75
CA LEU A 65 15.50 -1.91 -13.53
C LEU A 65 16.55 -3.00 -13.29
N VAL A 66 16.95 -3.71 -14.35
CA VAL A 66 18.00 -4.74 -14.28
C VAL A 66 19.33 -4.08 -13.87
N ASP A 67 19.63 -2.93 -14.47
CA ASP A 67 20.87 -2.21 -14.27
C ASP A 67 20.94 -1.59 -12.87
N ALA A 68 19.85 -1.00 -12.38
CA ALA A 68 19.76 -0.43 -11.04
C ALA A 68 20.00 -1.45 -9.93
N VAL A 69 19.60 -2.72 -10.12
CA VAL A 69 19.90 -3.80 -9.17
C VAL A 69 21.35 -4.28 -9.28
N ALA A 70 21.93 -4.29 -10.49
CA ALA A 70 23.35 -4.55 -10.67
C ALA A 70 24.20 -3.46 -9.99
N GLU A 71 23.73 -2.22 -9.99
CA GLU A 71 24.38 -1.08 -9.36
C GLU A 71 23.92 -0.85 -7.91
N ALA A 72 23.43 -1.87 -7.20
CA ALA A 72 22.87 -1.73 -5.85
C ALA A 72 23.84 -1.05 -4.85
N THR A 73 25.16 -1.17 -5.04
CA THR A 73 26.16 -0.47 -4.22
C THR A 73 26.09 1.06 -4.33
N THR A 74 25.48 1.60 -5.39
CA THR A 74 25.27 3.03 -5.63
C THR A 74 23.95 3.55 -5.08
N ALA A 75 23.08 2.66 -4.56
CA ALA A 75 21.79 3.06 -4.05
C ALA A 75 21.95 4.04 -2.86
N PRO A 76 21.01 4.99 -2.69
CA PRO A 76 21.09 5.97 -1.62
C PRO A 76 21.20 5.32 -0.23
N PRO A 77 21.87 5.97 0.72
CA PRO A 77 21.99 5.48 2.09
C PRO A 77 20.62 5.13 2.69
N GLY A 78 20.54 4.00 3.39
CA GLY A 78 19.32 3.54 4.03
C GLY A 78 18.41 2.69 3.15
N THR A 79 18.63 2.62 1.83
CA THR A 79 17.87 1.75 0.91
C THR A 79 17.89 0.28 1.37
N PHE A 80 19.01 -0.18 1.91
CA PHE A 80 19.20 -1.54 2.42
C PHE A 80 19.40 -1.60 3.94
N ALA A 81 18.89 -0.63 4.70
CA ALA A 81 19.11 -0.55 6.15
C ALA A 81 18.73 -1.85 6.89
N ALA A 82 17.70 -2.56 6.42
CA ALA A 82 17.25 -3.82 7.01
C ALA A 82 18.15 -5.03 6.69
N ALA A 83 18.98 -4.96 5.65
CA ALA A 83 19.77 -6.10 5.18
C ALA A 83 21.04 -5.67 4.42
N PRO A 84 22.02 -5.03 5.10
CA PRO A 84 23.24 -4.56 4.44
C PRO A 84 24.04 -5.70 3.78
N GLY A 85 24.02 -6.90 4.37
CA GLY A 85 24.66 -8.09 3.81
C GLY A 85 24.03 -8.62 2.51
N ALA A 86 22.87 -8.09 2.09
CA ALA A 86 22.24 -8.46 0.83
C ALA A 86 22.87 -7.76 -0.38
N VAL A 87 23.59 -6.64 -0.20
CA VAL A 87 24.08 -5.80 -1.30
C VAL A 87 24.94 -6.60 -2.31
N PRO A 88 25.95 -7.40 -1.90
CA PRO A 88 26.73 -8.19 -2.86
C PRO A 88 25.90 -9.23 -3.62
N ILE A 89 24.87 -9.79 -2.96
CA ILE A 89 23.96 -10.77 -3.58
C ILE A 89 23.08 -10.08 -4.61
N LEU A 90 22.61 -8.87 -4.31
CA LEU A 90 21.78 -8.06 -5.22
C LEU A 90 22.57 -7.64 -6.47
N GLU A 91 23.81 -7.19 -6.30
CA GLU A 91 24.70 -6.87 -7.42
C GLU A 91 24.91 -8.08 -8.34
N GLN A 92 25.28 -9.23 -7.77
CA GLN A 92 25.45 -10.47 -8.53
C GLN A 92 24.13 -10.92 -9.19
N LEU A 93 23.00 -10.75 -8.51
CA LEU A 93 21.67 -11.05 -9.05
C LEU A 93 21.35 -10.14 -10.24
N GLY A 94 21.63 -8.85 -10.16
CA GLY A 94 21.44 -7.90 -11.26
C GLY A 94 22.28 -8.25 -12.48
N HIS A 95 23.57 -8.57 -12.29
CA HIS A 95 24.42 -9.06 -13.38
C HIS A 95 23.91 -10.36 -14.01
N THR A 96 23.49 -11.32 -13.18
CA THR A 96 22.95 -12.59 -13.69
C THR A 96 21.61 -12.39 -14.42
N ALA A 97 20.76 -11.50 -13.92
CA ALA A 97 19.50 -11.12 -14.58
C ALA A 97 19.79 -10.46 -15.94
N ARG A 98 20.82 -9.60 -16.03
CA ARG A 98 21.27 -9.05 -17.32
C ARG A 98 21.66 -10.15 -18.30
N SER A 99 22.41 -11.16 -17.85
CA SER A 99 22.75 -12.32 -18.70
C SER A 99 21.51 -13.10 -19.16
N VAL A 100 20.49 -13.27 -18.31
CA VAL A 100 19.19 -13.85 -18.72
C VAL A 100 18.55 -13.01 -19.82
N ALA A 101 18.53 -11.69 -19.68
CA ALA A 101 17.89 -10.78 -20.64
C ALA A 101 18.54 -10.80 -22.04
N THR A 102 19.84 -11.11 -22.13
CA THR A 102 20.62 -11.05 -23.39
C THR A 102 20.96 -12.42 -23.98
N ALA A 103 20.67 -13.52 -23.29
CA ALA A 103 21.00 -14.87 -23.78
C ALA A 103 20.21 -15.21 -25.07
N PRO A 104 20.84 -15.63 -26.18
CA PRO A 104 20.11 -15.90 -27.42
C PRO A 104 19.19 -17.13 -27.35
N ALA A 105 18.23 -17.26 -28.28
CA ALA A 105 17.33 -18.42 -28.37
C ALA A 105 18.00 -19.73 -28.83
N SER A 106 19.11 -19.62 -29.56
CA SER A 106 19.92 -20.76 -29.95
C SER A 106 20.61 -21.42 -28.74
N ASP A 107 20.94 -20.63 -27.72
CA ASP A 107 21.73 -21.07 -26.56
C ASP A 107 20.84 -21.48 -25.38
N GLY A 108 20.14 -22.60 -25.57
CA GLY A 108 19.21 -23.12 -24.56
C GLY A 108 19.90 -23.56 -23.26
N GLU A 109 21.16 -24.01 -23.34
CA GLU A 109 21.93 -24.48 -22.20
C GLU A 109 22.45 -23.32 -21.35
N ALA A 110 23.05 -22.28 -21.94
CA ALA A 110 23.50 -21.12 -21.18
C ALA A 110 22.33 -20.41 -20.48
N LEU A 111 21.18 -20.27 -21.14
CA LEU A 111 19.99 -19.69 -20.50
C LEU A 111 19.58 -20.49 -19.25
N MET A 112 19.60 -21.82 -19.31
CA MET A 112 19.30 -22.66 -18.15
C MET A 112 20.33 -22.50 -17.02
N VAL A 113 21.62 -22.35 -17.34
CA VAL A 113 22.66 -22.04 -16.36
C VAL A 113 22.39 -20.69 -15.68
N HIS A 114 22.05 -19.65 -16.45
CA HIS A 114 21.72 -18.34 -15.89
C HIS A 114 20.47 -18.40 -15.00
N LEU A 115 19.39 -19.06 -15.43
CA LEU A 115 18.19 -19.26 -14.61
C LEU A 115 18.50 -20.02 -13.31
N GLY A 116 19.34 -21.05 -13.37
CA GLY A 116 19.81 -21.78 -12.19
C GLY A 116 20.59 -20.89 -11.22
N ASN A 117 21.45 -20.00 -11.75
CA ASN A 117 22.18 -19.03 -10.94
C ASN A 117 21.26 -17.99 -10.29
N VAL A 118 20.26 -17.47 -11.01
CA VAL A 118 19.25 -16.56 -10.44
C VAL A 118 18.51 -17.23 -9.28
N ASN A 119 18.06 -18.47 -9.45
CA ASN A 119 17.39 -19.25 -8.41
C ASN A 119 18.28 -19.46 -7.16
N ARG A 120 19.57 -19.75 -7.37
CA ARG A 120 20.55 -19.89 -6.28
C ARG A 120 20.73 -18.57 -5.52
N LEU A 121 20.91 -17.46 -6.23
CA LEU A 121 21.10 -16.13 -5.62
C LEU A 121 19.85 -15.66 -4.87
N ILE A 122 18.65 -15.88 -5.44
CA ILE A 122 17.40 -15.62 -4.74
C ILE A 122 17.35 -16.42 -3.45
N SER A 123 17.79 -17.68 -3.43
CA SER A 123 17.81 -18.51 -2.22
C SER A 123 18.78 -17.99 -1.15
N GLN A 124 19.87 -17.32 -1.57
CA GLN A 124 20.89 -16.76 -0.68
C GLN A 124 20.51 -15.41 -0.06
N LEU A 125 19.52 -14.70 -0.62
CA LEU A 125 19.03 -13.46 -0.01
C LEU A 125 18.68 -13.70 1.47
N PRO A 126 18.96 -12.75 2.38
CA PRO A 126 18.56 -12.86 3.78
C PRO A 126 17.06 -13.12 3.94
N GLY A 127 16.70 -14.01 4.86
CA GLY A 127 15.30 -14.13 5.32
C GLY A 127 14.92 -12.94 6.21
N GLY A 128 13.88 -13.09 7.02
CA GLY A 128 13.51 -12.04 7.95
C GLY A 128 12.41 -11.12 7.40
N GLU A 129 12.43 -9.88 7.90
CA GLU A 129 11.57 -8.79 7.46
C GLU A 129 11.97 -8.23 6.08
N ALA A 130 13.02 -8.74 5.41
CA ALA A 130 13.48 -8.19 4.13
C ALA A 130 12.73 -8.81 2.93
N SER A 131 12.09 -7.96 2.11
CA SER A 131 11.19 -8.33 1.00
C SER A 131 11.78 -8.16 -0.41
N PHE A 132 12.88 -7.42 -0.55
CA PHE A 132 13.63 -7.18 -1.80
C PHE A 132 12.77 -6.94 -3.06
N PRO A 133 11.89 -5.92 -3.09
CA PRO A 133 11.03 -5.66 -4.26
C PRO A 133 11.82 -5.37 -5.54
N ALA A 134 12.96 -4.68 -5.45
CA ALA A 134 13.82 -4.42 -6.61
C ALA A 134 14.38 -5.70 -7.23
N ALA A 135 14.85 -6.65 -6.40
CA ALA A 135 15.35 -7.95 -6.86
C ALA A 135 14.27 -8.71 -7.64
N ARG A 136 13.05 -8.76 -7.08
CA ARG A 136 11.89 -9.38 -7.74
C ARG A 136 11.61 -8.73 -9.10
N ARG A 137 11.52 -7.40 -9.14
CA ARG A 137 11.21 -6.65 -10.37
C ARG A 137 12.31 -6.78 -11.43
N ALA A 138 13.58 -6.74 -11.05
CA ALA A 138 14.70 -6.91 -11.97
C ALA A 138 14.74 -8.32 -12.59
N VAL A 139 14.47 -9.37 -11.80
CA VAL A 139 14.40 -10.74 -12.32
C VAL A 139 13.25 -10.88 -13.32
N VAL A 140 12.06 -10.38 -12.99
CA VAL A 140 10.91 -10.42 -13.92
C VAL A 140 11.17 -9.59 -15.17
N ALA A 141 11.76 -8.40 -15.02
CA ALA A 141 12.14 -7.54 -16.14
C ALA A 141 13.12 -8.26 -17.10
N ALA A 142 14.12 -8.96 -16.56
CA ALA A 142 15.03 -9.76 -17.37
C ALA A 142 14.32 -10.90 -18.13
N LEU A 143 13.37 -11.58 -17.50
CA LEU A 143 12.56 -12.62 -18.15
C LEU A 143 11.70 -12.04 -19.28
N VAL A 144 11.06 -10.89 -19.04
CA VAL A 144 10.28 -10.17 -20.05
C VAL A 144 11.16 -9.74 -21.23
N LEU A 145 12.27 -9.07 -20.97
CA LEU A 145 13.23 -8.64 -22.00
C LEU A 145 13.71 -9.83 -22.83
N ARG A 146 14.02 -10.94 -22.16
CA ARG A 146 14.45 -12.17 -22.83
C ARG A 146 13.38 -12.71 -23.77
N ARG A 147 12.12 -12.70 -23.33
CA ARG A 147 10.98 -13.18 -24.11
C ARG A 147 10.65 -12.26 -25.28
N LEU A 148 10.74 -10.95 -25.10
CA LEU A 148 10.57 -9.96 -26.18
C LEU A 148 11.60 -10.14 -27.29
N ARG A 149 12.88 -10.28 -26.92
CA ARG A 149 13.99 -10.30 -27.89
C ARG A 149 14.12 -11.59 -28.67
N HIS A 150 13.74 -12.73 -28.10
CA HIS A 150 13.93 -14.03 -28.77
C HIS A 150 12.75 -15.01 -28.63
N GLY A 151 11.55 -14.50 -28.37
CA GLY A 151 10.33 -15.29 -28.32
C GLY A 151 10.14 -16.12 -27.04
N PRO A 152 9.12 -17.00 -27.01
CA PRO A 152 8.72 -17.75 -25.83
C PRO A 152 9.81 -18.72 -25.35
N PHE A 153 9.77 -19.06 -24.06
CA PHE A 153 10.68 -20.04 -23.48
C PHE A 153 10.35 -21.46 -23.97
N ARG A 154 11.38 -22.31 -24.11
CA ARG A 154 11.18 -23.75 -24.36
C ARG A 154 10.56 -24.42 -23.13
N PRO A 155 9.84 -25.56 -23.25
CA PRO A 155 9.14 -26.16 -22.10
C PRO A 155 9.97 -26.41 -20.82
N PRO A 156 11.25 -26.84 -20.88
CA PRO A 156 12.08 -26.96 -19.68
C PRO A 156 12.44 -25.61 -19.04
N GLN A 157 12.62 -24.58 -19.87
CA GLN A 157 12.90 -23.21 -19.45
C GLN A 157 11.65 -22.61 -18.81
N GLU A 158 10.48 -22.74 -19.45
CA GLU A 158 9.19 -22.26 -18.93
C GLU A 158 8.88 -22.83 -17.54
N ARG A 159 9.07 -24.15 -17.33
CA ARG A 159 8.94 -24.76 -15.99
C ARG A 159 9.92 -24.19 -14.96
N THR A 160 11.09 -23.75 -15.38
CA THR A 160 12.09 -23.15 -14.48
C THR A 160 11.74 -21.70 -14.16
N VAL A 161 11.28 -20.94 -15.15
CA VAL A 161 10.73 -19.59 -15.00
C VAL A 161 9.54 -19.60 -14.04
N GLN A 162 8.61 -20.54 -14.21
CA GLN A 162 7.44 -20.64 -13.34
C GLN A 162 7.82 -20.91 -11.87
N ARG A 163 8.75 -21.84 -11.64
CA ARG A 163 9.28 -22.10 -10.28
C ARG A 163 9.98 -20.88 -9.69
N LEU A 164 10.70 -20.12 -10.52
CA LEU A 164 11.37 -18.89 -10.10
C LEU A 164 10.38 -17.82 -9.64
N LEU A 165 9.31 -17.59 -10.41
CA LEU A 165 8.25 -16.65 -10.06
C LEU A 165 7.54 -17.06 -8.75
N GLN A 166 7.24 -18.35 -8.59
CA GLN A 166 6.67 -18.90 -7.36
C GLN A 166 7.61 -18.73 -6.15
N GLN A 167 8.92 -18.89 -6.35
CA GLN A 167 9.92 -18.67 -5.30
C GLN A 167 9.96 -17.19 -4.88
N LEU A 168 9.98 -16.26 -5.84
CA LEU A 168 9.93 -14.82 -5.58
C LEU A 168 8.68 -14.43 -4.77
N TRP A 169 7.52 -14.96 -5.16
CA TRP A 169 6.28 -14.73 -4.41
C TRP A 169 6.34 -15.31 -2.99
N THR A 170 6.85 -16.54 -2.83
CA THR A 170 6.97 -17.19 -1.52
C THR A 170 7.83 -16.36 -0.57
N ARG A 171 8.94 -15.81 -1.07
CA ARG A 171 9.79 -14.91 -0.28
C ARG A 171 9.08 -13.60 0.08
N HIS A 172 8.39 -12.98 -0.86
CA HIS A 172 7.56 -11.78 -0.60
C HIS A 172 6.53 -12.04 0.51
N ARG A 173 5.78 -13.13 0.40
CA ARG A 173 4.75 -13.51 1.38
C ARG A 173 5.35 -13.80 2.76
N ALA A 174 6.51 -14.44 2.83
CA ALA A 174 7.22 -14.67 4.10
C ALA A 174 7.61 -13.34 4.76
N ALA A 175 8.26 -12.44 4.02
CA ALA A 175 8.63 -11.13 4.52
C ALA A 175 7.41 -10.29 4.96
N ALA A 176 6.32 -10.33 4.18
CA ALA A 176 5.07 -9.64 4.53
C ALA A 176 4.48 -10.11 5.87
N ARG A 177 4.53 -11.42 6.15
CA ARG A 177 4.10 -12.00 7.44
C ARG A 177 4.97 -11.52 8.59
N GLU A 178 6.30 -11.54 8.39
CA GLU A 178 7.27 -11.17 9.43
C GLU A 178 7.26 -9.67 9.75
N LYS A 179 7.08 -8.81 8.74
CA LYS A 179 6.94 -7.36 8.91
C LYS A 179 5.79 -7.00 9.85
N GLY A 180 4.68 -7.72 9.78
CA GLY A 180 3.61 -7.68 10.79
C GLY A 180 2.80 -6.38 10.86
N ILE A 181 3.11 -5.37 10.04
CA ILE A 181 2.40 -4.08 9.96
C ILE A 181 2.44 -3.61 8.51
N VAL A 182 1.33 -3.08 8.02
CA VAL A 182 1.26 -2.35 6.75
C VAL A 182 1.52 -0.86 6.98
N GLU A 183 2.56 -0.33 6.33
CA GLU A 183 2.73 1.10 6.12
C GLU A 183 2.16 1.48 4.76
N PHE A 184 1.09 2.26 4.76
CA PHE A 184 0.51 2.80 3.53
C PHE A 184 1.04 4.22 3.28
N ALA A 185 1.90 4.37 2.28
CA ALA A 185 2.32 5.67 1.78
C ALA A 185 1.17 6.29 0.97
N HIS A 186 0.33 7.05 1.65
CA HIS A 186 -0.87 7.64 1.09
C HIS A 186 -0.53 8.93 0.35
N VAL A 187 -0.35 8.85 -0.97
CA VAL A 187 -0.28 10.06 -1.80
C VAL A 187 -1.69 10.66 -1.86
N SER A 188 -1.90 11.80 -1.20
CA SER A 188 -3.21 12.45 -1.12
C SER A 188 -3.90 12.52 -2.48
N LYS A 189 -5.20 12.21 -2.48
CA LYS A 189 -6.05 12.09 -3.70
C LYS A 189 -5.74 10.93 -4.64
N SER A 190 -5.03 9.92 -4.15
CA SER A 190 -4.76 8.68 -4.89
C SER A 190 -5.56 7.48 -4.37
N GLY A 191 -6.66 7.70 -3.62
CA GLY A 191 -7.57 6.61 -3.20
C GLY A 191 -7.41 6.13 -1.75
N GLY A 192 -6.71 6.86 -0.88
CA GLY A 192 -6.42 6.36 0.47
C GLY A 192 -7.63 6.16 1.39
N THR A 193 -8.72 6.91 1.20
CA THR A 193 -9.99 6.62 1.93
C THR A 193 -10.51 5.24 1.59
N THR A 194 -10.53 4.91 0.30
CA THR A 194 -10.92 3.59 -0.20
C THR A 194 -9.98 2.51 0.32
N PHE A 195 -8.65 2.69 0.22
CA PHE A 195 -7.69 1.72 0.75
C PHE A 195 -7.87 1.48 2.26
N CYS A 196 -8.07 2.54 3.04
CA CYS A 196 -8.29 2.44 4.48
C CYS A 196 -9.57 1.66 4.82
N GLN A 197 -10.66 1.90 4.09
CA GLN A 197 -11.90 1.14 4.28
C GLN A 197 -11.78 -0.33 3.82
N LEU A 198 -10.98 -0.60 2.78
CA LEU A 198 -10.65 -1.98 2.38
C LEU A 198 -9.90 -2.69 3.50
N ALA A 199 -8.96 -2.00 4.14
CA ALA A 199 -8.20 -2.57 5.26
C ALA A 199 -9.14 -2.97 6.41
N GLU A 200 -10.13 -2.14 6.75
CA GLU A 200 -11.15 -2.47 7.76
C GLU A 200 -11.89 -3.78 7.40
N ARG A 201 -12.33 -3.91 6.15
CA ARG A 201 -13.03 -5.11 5.66
C ARG A 201 -12.15 -6.36 5.62
N ASN A 202 -10.84 -6.19 5.54
CA ASN A 202 -9.84 -7.25 5.59
C ASN A 202 -9.32 -7.54 7.00
N GLY A 203 -9.99 -7.04 8.05
CA GLY A 203 -9.67 -7.38 9.44
C GLY A 203 -8.46 -6.63 10.01
N CYS A 204 -8.00 -5.59 9.33
CA CYS A 204 -6.91 -4.76 9.83
C CYS A 204 -7.34 -3.92 11.04
N ALA A 205 -6.36 -3.41 11.80
CA ALA A 205 -6.58 -2.59 12.98
C ALA A 205 -5.73 -1.32 12.92
N THR A 206 -6.33 -0.17 13.27
CA THR A 206 -5.68 1.14 13.29
C THR A 206 -6.37 2.08 14.28
N GLU A 207 -5.94 3.33 14.38
CA GLU A 207 -6.54 4.32 15.28
C GLU A 207 -7.98 4.68 14.87
N SER A 208 -8.25 4.84 13.57
CA SER A 208 -9.58 5.08 13.03
C SER A 208 -9.66 4.81 11.52
N PHE A 209 -10.72 4.12 11.10
CA PHE A 209 -11.09 3.93 9.69
C PHE A 209 -11.99 5.03 9.12
N ALA A 210 -12.29 6.07 9.90
CA ALA A 210 -13.15 7.16 9.45
C ALA A 210 -12.57 7.85 8.21
N ALA A 211 -13.42 8.27 7.28
CA ALA A 211 -13.00 8.87 6.01
C ALA A 211 -12.19 10.18 6.15
N ASN A 212 -12.35 10.89 7.28
CA ASN A 212 -11.56 12.08 7.60
C ASN A 212 -10.26 11.76 8.37
N LYS A 213 -10.00 10.48 8.65
CA LYS A 213 -8.81 9.97 9.35
C LYS A 213 -7.94 9.09 8.47
N ASN A 214 -8.49 8.40 7.47
CA ASN A 214 -7.72 7.62 6.49
C ASN A 214 -6.65 6.71 7.11
N CYS A 215 -6.93 6.05 8.25
CA CYS A 215 -5.98 5.16 8.92
C CYS A 215 -4.71 5.88 9.43
N GLU A 216 -4.74 7.20 9.57
CA GLU A 216 -3.67 7.98 10.19
C GLU A 216 -3.60 7.69 11.70
N VAL A 217 -2.39 7.66 12.24
CA VAL A 217 -2.15 7.62 13.68
C VAL A 217 -1.75 9.01 14.15
N ALA A 218 -2.57 9.61 15.03
CA ALA A 218 -2.48 11.04 15.34
C ALA A 218 -1.13 11.46 15.92
N VAL A 219 -0.45 10.56 16.65
CA VAL A 219 0.86 10.86 17.27
C VAL A 219 1.97 11.09 16.23
N PHE A 220 1.91 10.42 15.08
CA PHE A 220 2.92 10.56 14.02
C PHE A 220 2.76 11.88 13.25
N ARG A 221 1.55 12.44 13.25
CA ARG A 221 1.21 13.68 12.55
C ARG A 221 1.53 13.62 11.04
N ASP A 222 1.22 12.49 10.41
CA ASP A 222 1.46 12.27 8.98
C ASP A 222 0.34 12.81 8.07
N GLN A 223 -0.57 13.65 8.59
CA GLN A 223 -1.57 14.31 7.76
C GLN A 223 -0.93 15.25 6.74
N PRO A 224 -1.58 15.53 5.59
CA PRO A 224 -1.01 16.37 4.55
C PRO A 224 -0.74 17.79 5.04
N ARG A 225 0.27 18.42 4.44
CA ARG A 225 0.77 19.75 4.84
C ARG A 225 1.12 20.58 3.62
N TYR A 226 0.12 21.03 2.88
CA TYR A 226 0.34 21.60 1.55
C TYR A 226 -0.20 23.01 1.35
N VAL A 227 -0.91 23.60 2.31
CA VAL A 227 -1.38 24.98 2.18
C VAL A 227 -0.28 25.94 2.63
N ASN A 228 0.12 26.83 1.72
CA ASN A 228 1.04 27.91 2.02
C ASN A 228 0.38 28.91 2.97
N GLY A 229 0.76 28.86 4.25
CA GLY A 229 0.16 29.70 5.28
C GLY A 229 0.38 31.20 5.06
N THR A 230 1.54 31.59 4.52
CA THR A 230 1.85 33.00 4.21
C THR A 230 0.93 33.53 3.12
N VAL A 231 0.73 32.77 2.04
CA VAL A 231 -0.18 33.16 0.95
C VAL A 231 -1.62 33.19 1.46
N HIS A 232 -2.06 32.16 2.18
CA HIS A 232 -3.39 32.13 2.78
C HIS A 232 -3.68 33.36 3.66
N VAL A 233 -2.75 33.72 4.55
CA VAL A 233 -2.89 34.91 5.41
C VAL A 233 -2.88 36.20 4.58
N GLY A 234 -2.03 36.28 3.55
CA GLY A 234 -1.92 37.41 2.65
C GLY A 234 -3.19 37.69 1.84
N LEU A 235 -3.89 36.65 1.39
CA LEU A 235 -5.17 36.77 0.66
C LEU A 235 -6.24 37.52 1.47
N ARG A 236 -6.20 37.43 2.81
CA ARG A 236 -7.16 38.12 3.68
C ARG A 236 -7.00 39.64 3.72
N LYS A 237 -5.82 40.18 3.39
CA LYS A 237 -5.51 41.62 3.48
C LYS A 237 -5.92 42.23 4.84
N GLY A 238 -5.72 41.48 5.93
CA GLY A 238 -6.05 41.90 7.31
C GLY A 238 -7.52 41.69 7.74
N ARG A 239 -8.40 41.20 6.86
CA ARG A 239 -9.79 40.87 7.22
C ARG A 239 -9.82 39.65 8.14
N LYS A 240 -10.68 39.71 9.17
CA LYS A 240 -11.03 38.52 9.98
C LYS A 240 -12.02 37.67 9.19
N THR A 241 -11.80 36.36 9.19
CA THR A 241 -12.59 35.40 8.43
C THR A 241 -12.93 34.20 9.31
N GLN A 242 -13.86 33.35 8.87
CA GLN A 242 -14.12 32.07 9.52
C GLN A 242 -12.93 31.09 9.42
N CYS A 243 -12.00 31.37 8.50
CA CYS A 243 -10.83 30.57 8.17
C CYS A 243 -9.50 31.25 8.54
N ASP A 244 -9.39 31.89 9.70
CA ASP A 244 -8.17 32.64 10.03
C ASP A 244 -6.87 31.82 10.06
N ARG A 245 -6.98 30.50 10.14
CA ARG A 245 -5.84 29.57 10.03
C ARG A 245 -6.03 28.68 8.81
N PRO A 246 -4.98 28.50 7.99
CA PRO A 246 -5.04 27.59 6.87
C PRO A 246 -5.34 26.17 7.38
N ASN A 247 -6.22 25.45 6.67
CA ASN A 247 -6.32 24.02 6.85
C ASN A 247 -5.04 23.37 6.32
N LYS A 248 -4.48 22.36 7.01
CA LYS A 248 -3.28 21.62 6.57
C LYS A 248 -2.07 22.54 6.20
N PRO A 249 -1.61 23.41 7.12
CA PRO A 249 -0.48 24.30 6.84
C PRO A 249 0.80 23.52 6.56
N MET A 250 1.55 23.98 5.55
CA MET A 250 2.95 23.58 5.36
C MET A 250 3.73 23.80 6.66
N SER A 251 4.26 22.72 7.21
CA SER A 251 4.95 22.71 8.49
C SER A 251 5.78 21.44 8.61
N LEU A 252 6.88 21.51 9.36
CA LEU A 252 7.77 20.37 9.50
C LEU A 252 7.10 19.22 10.28
N ARG A 253 7.43 17.97 9.92
CA ARG A 253 7.00 16.80 10.69
C ARG A 253 7.85 16.67 11.95
N ARG A 254 7.25 16.07 12.99
CA ARG A 254 8.00 15.57 14.13
C ARG A 254 8.55 14.20 13.76
N GLU A 255 9.86 14.05 13.77
CA GLU A 255 10.50 12.79 13.37
C GLU A 255 10.30 11.70 14.43
N PHE A 256 9.92 10.52 13.95
CA PHE A 256 9.91 9.25 14.68
C PHE A 256 10.63 8.23 13.79
N SER A 257 11.62 7.54 14.34
CA SER A 257 12.27 6.44 13.61
C SER A 257 11.28 5.31 13.31
N CYS A 258 11.57 4.52 12.27
CA CYS A 258 10.77 3.35 11.92
C CYS A 258 10.65 2.31 13.05
N ALA A 259 11.72 2.13 13.83
CA ALA A 259 11.67 1.26 15.02
C ALA A 259 10.70 1.80 16.08
N GLN A 260 10.73 3.12 16.35
CA GLN A 260 9.79 3.75 17.28
C GLN A 260 8.34 3.64 16.79
N ARG A 261 8.09 3.90 15.50
CA ARG A 261 6.77 3.77 14.87
C ARG A 261 6.24 2.35 15.02
N LYS A 262 7.03 1.33 14.61
CA LYS A 262 6.67 -0.10 14.71
C LYS A 262 6.31 -0.48 16.14
N ARG A 263 7.17 -0.13 17.11
CA ARG A 263 6.92 -0.40 18.53
C ARG A 263 5.59 0.19 19.00
N MET A 264 5.32 1.46 18.70
CA MET A 264 4.06 2.11 19.11
C MET A 264 2.83 1.45 18.49
N LEU A 265 2.90 1.04 17.23
CA LEU A 265 1.81 0.34 16.56
C LEU A 265 1.58 -1.05 17.17
N LEU A 266 2.64 -1.81 17.44
CA LEU A 266 2.56 -3.12 18.11
C LEU A 266 1.96 -3.00 19.52
N GLU A 267 2.39 -2.02 20.32
CA GLU A 267 1.82 -1.74 21.65
C GLU A 267 0.31 -1.45 21.60
N LYS A 268 -0.17 -0.89 20.48
CA LYS A 268 -1.60 -0.61 20.24
C LYS A 268 -2.32 -1.73 19.50
N ARG A 269 -1.63 -2.81 19.14
CA ARG A 269 -2.14 -3.90 18.29
C ARG A 269 -2.68 -3.37 16.95
N TYR A 270 -2.08 -2.31 16.41
CA TYR A 270 -2.38 -1.82 15.07
C TYR A 270 -1.57 -2.62 14.05
N THR A 271 -2.25 -3.02 12.99
CA THR A 271 -1.68 -3.79 11.88
C THR A 271 -1.57 -2.97 10.60
N ILE A 272 -2.10 -1.75 10.58
CA ILE A 272 -1.98 -0.80 9.47
C ILE A 272 -1.93 0.64 9.97
N TYR A 273 -1.16 1.47 9.27
CA TYR A 273 -1.29 2.92 9.37
C TYR A 273 -1.00 3.59 8.02
N ALA A 274 -1.52 4.80 7.83
CA ALA A 274 -1.23 5.63 6.67
C ALA A 274 -0.27 6.78 7.01
N ASN A 275 0.68 7.01 6.11
CA ASN A 275 1.50 8.21 6.06
C ASN A 275 1.04 9.07 4.85
N GLU A 276 0.29 10.15 5.09
CA GLU A 276 -0.28 11.02 4.04
C GLU A 276 0.57 12.28 3.75
N TYR A 277 1.78 12.39 4.32
CA TYR A 277 2.64 13.56 4.12
C TYR A 277 3.74 13.30 3.09
N THR A 278 4.86 12.75 3.53
CA THR A 278 6.03 12.45 2.71
C THR A 278 6.74 11.23 3.29
N ALA A 279 7.64 10.62 2.51
CA ALA A 279 8.57 9.62 3.00
C ALA A 279 9.27 10.11 4.30
N LEU A 280 9.66 9.17 5.15
CA LEU A 280 10.36 9.47 6.39
C LEU A 280 11.77 9.99 6.09
N GLY A 281 12.37 10.75 7.01
CA GLY A 281 13.65 11.40 6.72
C GLY A 281 13.54 12.45 5.60
N GLY A 282 14.57 12.56 4.77
CA GLY A 282 14.56 13.46 3.61
C GLY A 282 14.52 14.96 3.93
N ARG A 283 14.61 15.38 5.21
CA ARG A 283 14.51 16.79 5.62
C ARG A 283 15.77 17.60 5.29
N LEU A 284 16.94 17.01 5.50
CA LEU A 284 18.24 17.64 5.24
C LEU A 284 18.70 17.37 3.81
N ASP A 285 18.54 16.11 3.37
CA ASP A 285 19.00 15.59 2.09
C ASP A 285 17.95 14.59 1.57
N PRO A 286 17.44 14.73 0.32
CA PRO A 286 16.48 13.78 -0.25
C PRO A 286 16.99 12.34 -0.33
N HIS A 287 18.31 12.12 -0.40
CA HIS A 287 18.89 10.76 -0.42
C HIS A 287 18.65 9.99 0.89
N LEU A 288 18.30 10.69 1.97
CA LEU A 288 17.97 10.09 3.26
C LEU A 288 16.46 9.78 3.40
N ALA A 289 15.65 10.05 2.38
CA ALA A 289 14.23 9.73 2.43
C ALA A 289 14.02 8.22 2.35
N HIS A 290 13.12 7.70 3.18
CA HIS A 290 12.88 6.26 3.27
C HIS A 290 11.44 5.93 3.68
N SER A 291 10.95 4.77 3.23
CA SER A 291 9.86 4.04 3.87
C SER A 291 10.38 3.21 5.06
N CYS A 292 9.49 2.72 5.92
CA CYS A 292 9.85 1.80 6.98
C CYS A 292 10.03 0.38 6.46
N SER A 293 11.27 0.03 6.13
CA SER A 293 11.65 -1.30 5.64
C SER A 293 11.31 -2.45 6.60
N ASN A 294 11.12 -2.17 7.89
CA ASN A 294 10.64 -3.12 8.91
C ASN A 294 9.11 -3.31 8.92
N MET A 295 8.39 -2.70 7.97
CA MET A 295 6.95 -2.81 7.75
C MET A 295 6.69 -3.13 6.28
N LEU A 296 5.51 -3.66 5.98
CA LEU A 296 5.08 -3.94 4.61
C LEU A 296 4.61 -2.64 3.98
N THR A 297 5.36 -2.16 3.01
CA THR A 297 5.20 -0.83 2.43
C THR A 297 4.33 -0.89 1.18
N VAL A 298 3.26 -0.09 1.19
CA VAL A 298 2.27 -0.05 0.12
C VAL A 298 2.18 1.37 -0.39
N LEU A 299 2.25 1.56 -1.70
CA LEU A 299 2.04 2.84 -2.35
C LEU A 299 0.94 2.72 -3.39
N GLN A 300 -0.06 3.60 -3.31
CA GLN A 300 -1.06 3.74 -4.35
C GLN A 300 -0.77 4.98 -5.18
N VAL A 301 -0.58 4.77 -6.48
CA VAL A 301 -0.37 5.84 -7.46
C VAL A 301 -1.65 6.11 -8.23
N ARG A 302 -1.77 7.35 -8.70
CA ARG A 302 -2.85 7.84 -9.55
C ARG A 302 -2.25 8.71 -10.65
N HIS A 303 -2.86 8.72 -11.83
CA HIS A 303 -2.43 9.59 -12.91
C HIS A 303 -2.32 11.05 -12.43
N PRO A 304 -1.16 11.71 -12.60
CA PRO A 304 -0.89 13.00 -11.97
C PRO A 304 -1.88 14.10 -12.31
N HIS A 305 -2.36 14.16 -13.55
CA HIS A 305 -3.33 15.18 -13.97
C HIS A 305 -4.68 14.99 -13.27
N THR A 306 -5.16 13.75 -13.18
CA THR A 306 -6.42 13.41 -12.51
C THR A 306 -6.31 13.64 -11.01
N ARG A 307 -5.15 13.33 -10.41
CA ARG A 307 -4.83 13.65 -9.01
C ARG A 307 -4.83 15.16 -8.76
N LEU A 308 -4.22 15.93 -9.66
CA LEU A 308 -4.15 17.39 -9.58
C LEU A 308 -5.53 18.04 -9.59
N LEU A 309 -6.39 17.66 -10.54
CA LEU A 309 -7.79 18.12 -10.60
C LEU A 309 -8.55 17.78 -9.30
N SER A 310 -8.36 16.56 -8.80
CA SER A 310 -8.96 16.10 -7.55
C SER A 310 -8.48 16.91 -6.33
N HIS A 311 -7.23 17.36 -6.34
CA HIS A 311 -6.69 18.24 -5.31
C HIS A 311 -7.31 19.63 -5.35
N ILE A 312 -7.40 20.26 -6.53
CA ILE A 312 -8.00 21.59 -6.69
C ILE A 312 -9.45 21.56 -6.21
N ARG A 313 -10.26 20.63 -6.72
CA ARG A 313 -11.67 20.45 -6.30
C ARG A 313 -11.80 20.21 -4.80
N HIS A 314 -10.92 19.39 -4.23
CA HIS A 314 -10.94 19.14 -2.78
C HIS A 314 -10.64 20.40 -1.97
N VAL A 315 -9.63 21.18 -2.36
CA VAL A 315 -9.28 22.40 -1.62
C VAL A 315 -10.37 23.44 -1.82
N TRP A 316 -10.91 23.59 -3.03
CA TRP A 316 -12.05 24.45 -3.31
C TRP A 316 -13.24 24.15 -2.39
N GLY A 317 -13.68 22.89 -2.34
CA GLY A 317 -14.75 22.46 -1.44
C GLY A 317 -14.39 22.59 0.04
N THR A 318 -13.10 22.41 0.40
CA THR A 318 -12.63 22.63 1.77
C THR A 318 -12.77 24.10 2.18
N TYR A 319 -12.41 25.05 1.32
CA TYR A 319 -12.60 26.48 1.60
C TYR A 319 -14.08 26.82 1.68
N LEU A 320 -14.94 26.24 0.83
CA LEU A 320 -16.39 26.43 0.96
C LEU A 320 -16.89 25.97 2.33
N ASN A 321 -16.53 24.74 2.73
CA ASN A 321 -17.02 24.13 3.97
C ASN A 321 -16.47 24.80 5.24
N HIS A 322 -15.24 25.32 5.21
CA HIS A 322 -14.60 25.92 6.39
C HIS A 322 -14.76 27.45 6.45
N CYS A 323 -14.82 28.11 5.29
CA CYS A 323 -14.79 29.57 5.19
C CYS A 323 -16.14 30.17 4.78
N GLY A 324 -17.07 29.34 4.27
CA GLY A 324 -18.37 29.79 3.81
C GLY A 324 -18.24 30.85 2.72
N ALA A 325 -18.97 31.96 2.88
CA ALA A 325 -18.96 33.09 1.94
C ALA A 325 -17.59 33.77 1.81
N ASP A 326 -16.68 33.62 2.79
CA ASP A 326 -15.34 34.20 2.72
C ASP A 326 -14.49 33.57 1.60
N ARG A 327 -14.82 32.34 1.14
CA ARG A 327 -14.14 31.70 0.00
C ARG A 327 -14.09 32.65 -1.20
N ASP A 328 -15.26 33.07 -1.66
CA ASP A 328 -15.38 33.87 -2.87
C ASP A 328 -15.06 35.34 -2.59
N ALA A 329 -15.49 35.87 -1.44
CA ALA A 329 -15.34 37.29 -1.11
C ALA A 329 -13.93 37.70 -0.67
N VAL A 330 -13.09 36.74 -0.24
CA VAL A 330 -11.76 37.01 0.32
C VAL A 330 -10.68 36.19 -0.36
N TYR A 331 -10.78 34.86 -0.34
CA TYR A 331 -9.67 33.99 -0.75
C TYR A 331 -9.52 33.88 -2.27
N PHE A 332 -10.63 33.98 -3.01
CA PHE A 332 -10.66 33.85 -4.47
C PHE A 332 -11.34 35.05 -5.16
N ALA A 333 -11.43 36.19 -4.46
CA ALA A 333 -12.06 37.40 -5.00
C ALA A 333 -11.34 37.97 -6.24
N GLY A 334 -10.05 37.68 -6.38
CA GLY A 334 -9.24 38.08 -7.54
C GLY A 334 -9.19 37.05 -8.66
N GLY A 335 -9.98 35.98 -8.57
CA GLY A 335 -9.87 34.81 -9.44
C GLY A 335 -9.11 33.65 -8.79
N HIS A 336 -8.97 32.58 -9.57
CA HIS A 336 -8.33 31.33 -9.15
C HIS A 336 -7.58 30.72 -10.34
N GLU A 337 -6.74 31.52 -10.99
CA GLU A 337 -5.93 31.08 -12.11
C GLU A 337 -4.80 30.14 -11.65
N ALA A 338 -4.15 29.47 -12.60
CA ALA A 338 -3.10 28.49 -12.31
C ALA A 338 -2.01 29.05 -11.37
N ALA A 339 -1.61 30.32 -11.55
CA ALA A 339 -0.64 30.99 -10.70
C ALA A 339 -1.14 31.24 -9.26
N ASP A 340 -2.43 31.47 -9.07
CA ASP A 340 -3.04 31.66 -7.74
C ASP A 340 -3.03 30.34 -6.98
N TRP A 341 -3.47 29.28 -7.65
CA TRP A 341 -3.45 27.93 -7.14
C TRP A 341 -2.04 27.47 -6.77
N LEU A 342 -1.06 27.70 -7.65
CA LEU A 342 0.33 27.30 -7.43
C LEU A 342 0.97 28.04 -6.24
N ARG A 343 0.63 29.31 -6.02
CA ARG A 343 1.08 30.05 -4.82
C ARG A 343 0.47 29.47 -3.55
N LEU A 344 -0.80 29.07 -3.59
CA LEU A 344 -1.52 28.55 -2.43
C LEU A 344 -1.15 27.09 -2.11
N LEU A 345 -0.98 26.26 -3.13
CA LEU A 345 -0.75 24.82 -3.07
C LEU A 345 0.50 24.41 -3.88
N PRO A 346 1.70 24.88 -3.51
CA PRO A 346 2.89 24.70 -4.34
C PRO A 346 3.28 23.23 -4.53
N ALA A 347 3.13 22.38 -3.51
CA ALA A 347 3.51 20.97 -3.59
C ALA A 347 2.47 20.11 -4.35
N PRO A 348 1.15 20.14 -4.06
CA PRO A 348 0.16 19.30 -4.74
C PRO A 348 0.08 19.49 -6.26
N LEU A 349 0.44 20.69 -6.73
CA LEU A 349 0.26 21.11 -8.12
C LEU A 349 1.54 21.07 -8.95
N ASN A 350 2.65 20.58 -8.39
CA ASN A 350 3.93 20.48 -9.10
C ASN A 350 4.71 19.25 -8.65
N ASN A 351 4.68 18.18 -9.44
CA ASN A 351 5.42 16.94 -9.22
C ASN A 351 5.24 16.38 -7.79
N TYR A 352 3.98 16.27 -7.34
CA TYR A 352 3.64 15.88 -5.97
C TYR A 352 4.10 14.47 -5.63
N LEU A 353 4.01 13.51 -6.56
CA LEU A 353 4.44 12.14 -6.31
C LEU A 353 5.96 12.10 -6.07
N VAL A 354 6.76 12.75 -6.92
CA VAL A 354 8.21 12.90 -6.71
C VAL A 354 8.48 13.55 -5.35
N ARG A 355 7.79 14.65 -5.03
CA ARG A 355 7.92 15.35 -3.74
C ARG A 355 7.58 14.47 -2.54
N SER A 356 6.52 13.67 -2.64
CA SER A 356 6.10 12.77 -1.57
C SER A 356 7.12 11.66 -1.33
N LEU A 357 7.77 11.12 -2.37
CA LEU A 357 8.78 10.07 -2.23
C LEU A 357 10.13 10.58 -1.69
N LEU A 358 10.48 11.84 -1.95
CA LEU A 358 11.81 12.39 -1.62
C LEU A 358 11.86 13.19 -0.30
N GLY A 359 10.83 13.10 0.52
CA GLY A 359 10.80 13.70 1.85
C GLY A 359 10.68 15.23 1.86
N GLU A 360 10.84 15.83 3.03
CA GLU A 360 10.48 17.23 3.26
C GLU A 360 11.36 18.24 2.49
N LYS A 361 12.62 17.90 2.18
CA LYS A 361 13.52 18.80 1.45
C LYS A 361 12.98 19.12 0.06
N VAL A 362 12.56 18.08 -0.67
CA VAL A 362 12.03 18.21 -2.03
C VAL A 362 10.57 18.67 -1.98
N PHE A 363 9.79 18.19 -1.01
CA PHE A 363 8.40 18.60 -0.85
C PHE A 363 8.22 20.11 -0.73
N ASN A 364 9.14 20.79 -0.04
CA ASN A 364 9.09 22.23 0.18
C ASN A 364 9.81 23.08 -0.88
N LEU A 365 10.35 22.49 -1.96
CA LEU A 365 10.97 23.27 -3.03
C LEU A 365 9.96 24.22 -3.69
N PRO A 366 10.38 25.40 -4.16
CA PRO A 366 9.56 26.26 -5.01
C PRO A 366 9.00 25.53 -6.23
N ALA A 367 7.94 26.10 -6.82
CA ALA A 367 7.39 25.58 -8.06
C ALA A 367 8.44 25.59 -9.19
N GLY A 368 8.42 24.58 -10.08
CA GLY A 368 9.39 24.43 -11.16
C GLY A 368 10.80 23.95 -10.76
N GLN A 369 11.11 23.79 -9.46
CA GLN A 369 12.45 23.38 -9.02
C GLN A 369 12.64 21.86 -8.82
N VAL A 370 11.63 21.05 -9.17
CA VAL A 370 11.82 19.58 -9.25
C VAL A 370 12.51 19.28 -10.59
N THR A 371 13.52 18.43 -10.55
CA THR A 371 14.46 18.20 -11.67
C THR A 371 14.50 16.73 -12.07
N GLU A 372 15.13 16.41 -13.18
CA GLU A 372 15.33 15.02 -13.63
C GLU A 372 16.15 14.18 -12.63
N GLN A 373 17.07 14.80 -11.88
CA GLN A 373 17.80 14.12 -10.79
C GLN A 373 16.86 13.67 -9.68
N HIS A 374 15.88 14.51 -9.33
CA HIS A 374 14.84 14.13 -8.37
C HIS A 374 13.96 12.98 -8.93
N LEU A 375 13.61 13.02 -10.22
CA LEU A 375 12.88 11.91 -10.84
C LEU A 375 13.68 10.60 -10.77
N ALA A 376 14.97 10.62 -11.13
CA ALA A 376 15.83 9.44 -11.06
C ALA A 376 15.90 8.86 -9.63
N LEU A 377 16.08 9.71 -8.63
CA LEU A 377 16.09 9.30 -7.22
C LEU A 377 14.74 8.71 -6.79
N ALA A 378 13.63 9.32 -7.20
CA ALA A 378 12.29 8.85 -6.86
C ALA A 378 11.98 7.49 -7.52
N ARG A 379 12.46 7.25 -8.75
CA ARG A 379 12.38 5.93 -9.41
C ARG A 379 13.15 4.87 -8.62
N THR A 380 14.34 5.19 -8.13
CA THR A 380 15.12 4.28 -7.26
C THR A 380 14.33 3.94 -6.00
N PHE A 381 13.77 4.92 -5.29
CA PHE A 381 12.97 4.63 -4.09
C PHE A 381 11.74 3.79 -4.40
N LEU A 382 11.04 4.08 -5.50
CA LEU A 382 9.91 3.27 -5.96
C LEU A 382 10.30 1.80 -6.17
N ALA A 383 11.45 1.55 -6.82
CA ALA A 383 11.94 0.21 -7.11
C ALA A 383 12.35 -0.56 -5.83
N PHE A 384 13.06 0.11 -4.91
CA PHE A 384 13.71 -0.55 -3.77
C PHE A 384 12.91 -0.53 -2.46
N GLN A 385 12.10 0.50 -2.22
CA GLN A 385 11.53 0.76 -0.90
C GLN A 385 10.05 0.39 -0.76
N TYR A 386 9.35 0.10 -1.86
CA TYR A 386 7.91 -0.17 -1.85
C TYR A 386 7.61 -1.61 -2.28
N ASP A 387 7.07 -2.38 -1.34
CA ASP A 387 6.81 -3.81 -1.50
C ASP A 387 5.64 -4.10 -2.44
N VAL A 388 4.60 -3.28 -2.36
CA VAL A 388 3.37 -3.42 -3.13
C VAL A 388 3.00 -2.07 -3.75
N LEU A 389 2.77 -2.08 -5.06
CA LEU A 389 2.29 -0.93 -5.82
C LEU A 389 0.84 -1.17 -6.25
N LEU A 390 0.01 -0.16 -6.04
CA LEU A 390 -1.38 -0.12 -6.49
C LEU A 390 -1.55 1.00 -7.52
N VAL A 391 -2.32 0.75 -8.57
CA VAL A 391 -2.60 1.73 -9.63
C VAL A 391 -4.09 2.02 -9.58
N LEU A 392 -4.49 3.22 -9.15
CA LEU A 392 -5.89 3.54 -8.90
C LEU A 392 -6.78 3.34 -10.14
N GLU A 393 -6.26 3.65 -11.32
CA GLU A 393 -6.98 3.52 -12.59
C GLU A 393 -7.07 2.08 -13.12
N ASP A 394 -6.22 1.17 -12.63
CA ASP A 394 -6.18 -0.22 -13.08
C ASP A 394 -6.63 -1.15 -11.95
N GLN A 395 -7.94 -1.45 -11.97
CA GLN A 395 -8.56 -2.33 -10.98
C GLN A 395 -8.00 -3.75 -11.06
N HIS A 396 -7.65 -4.26 -12.24
CA HIS A 396 -7.13 -5.62 -12.36
C HIS A 396 -5.74 -5.76 -11.73
N LEU A 397 -4.84 -4.80 -11.98
CA LEU A 397 -3.53 -4.76 -11.34
C LEU A 397 -3.66 -4.58 -9.82
N SER A 398 -4.51 -3.65 -9.38
CA SER A 398 -4.74 -3.42 -7.96
C SER A 398 -5.33 -4.64 -7.26
N ASN A 399 -6.31 -5.33 -7.87
CA ASN A 399 -6.90 -6.54 -7.29
C ASN A 399 -5.86 -7.65 -7.14
N ALA A 400 -5.01 -7.88 -8.15
CA ALA A 400 -3.93 -8.87 -8.04
C ALA A 400 -2.96 -8.55 -6.89
N ALA A 401 -2.60 -7.27 -6.75
CA ALA A 401 -1.72 -6.80 -5.68
C ALA A 401 -2.36 -6.87 -4.29
N LEU A 402 -3.65 -6.57 -4.15
CA LEU A 402 -4.39 -6.73 -2.90
C LEU A 402 -4.51 -8.21 -2.51
N SER A 403 -4.91 -9.07 -3.44
CA SER A 403 -5.11 -10.50 -3.19
C SER A 403 -3.79 -11.22 -2.91
N TYR A 404 -2.81 -11.13 -3.79
CA TYR A 404 -1.58 -11.94 -3.67
C TYR A 404 -0.41 -11.19 -3.03
N GLY A 405 -0.40 -9.87 -3.14
CA GLY A 405 0.60 -9.02 -2.50
C GLY A 405 0.30 -8.76 -1.02
N LEU A 406 -0.96 -8.50 -0.64
CA LEU A 406 -1.38 -8.25 0.76
C LEU A 406 -2.13 -9.41 1.41
N GLY A 407 -2.65 -10.36 0.65
CA GLY A 407 -3.42 -11.48 1.20
C GLY A 407 -4.85 -11.10 1.54
N TRP A 408 -5.35 -10.02 0.94
CA TRP A 408 -6.68 -9.48 1.20
C TRP A 408 -7.71 -10.24 0.37
N GLY A 409 -8.81 -10.65 1.01
CA GLY A 409 -9.91 -11.33 0.32
C GLY A 409 -10.96 -10.37 -0.23
N GLU A 410 -11.03 -9.16 0.33
CA GLU A 410 -11.85 -8.07 -0.19
C GLU A 410 -10.95 -7.08 -0.93
N HIS A 411 -11.21 -6.86 -2.21
CA HIS A 411 -10.41 -5.96 -3.06
C HIS A 411 -11.25 -4.92 -3.82
N GLU A 412 -12.58 -5.06 -3.81
CA GLU A 412 -13.48 -4.10 -4.46
C GLU A 412 -14.13 -3.16 -3.45
N LEU A 413 -14.09 -1.87 -3.75
CA LEU A 413 -14.88 -0.87 -3.05
C LEU A 413 -15.50 0.11 -4.03
N HIS A 414 -16.83 0.03 -4.16
CA HIS A 414 -17.65 1.06 -4.79
C HIS A 414 -17.94 2.25 -3.85
N VAL A 415 -17.01 2.62 -2.96
CA VAL A 415 -17.36 3.58 -1.87
C VAL A 415 -17.53 5.02 -2.37
N ASN A 416 -17.14 5.29 -3.61
CA ASN A 416 -17.50 6.54 -4.26
C ASN A 416 -18.33 6.21 -5.50
N ALA A 417 -19.65 6.10 -5.33
CA ALA A 417 -20.54 6.58 -6.39
C ALA A 417 -20.02 7.98 -6.77
N ALA A 418 -19.85 8.24 -8.07
CA ALA A 418 -19.27 9.48 -8.57
C ALA A 418 -19.74 10.66 -7.70
N ALA A 419 -18.79 11.40 -7.11
CA ALA A 419 -19.16 12.57 -6.30
C ALA A 419 -20.16 13.38 -7.13
N PRO A 420 -21.30 13.85 -6.56
CA PRO A 420 -22.35 14.52 -7.30
C PRO A 420 -21.85 15.65 -8.22
N ASP A 421 -20.68 16.21 -7.87
CA ASP A 421 -20.04 17.33 -8.55
C ASP A 421 -18.90 16.93 -9.50
N ALA A 422 -18.79 15.65 -9.89
CA ALA A 422 -17.71 15.18 -10.77
C ALA A 422 -17.65 15.91 -12.13
N GLY A 423 -18.78 16.50 -12.56
CA GLY A 423 -18.92 17.32 -13.75
C GLY A 423 -18.86 18.83 -13.54
N SER A 424 -18.67 19.33 -12.31
CA SER A 424 -18.49 20.77 -12.09
C SER A 424 -17.02 21.16 -12.31
N ASP A 425 -16.82 22.21 -13.10
CA ASP A 425 -15.52 22.88 -13.28
C ASP A 425 -15.26 23.93 -12.21
N ASP A 426 -16.10 23.98 -11.17
CA ASP A 426 -15.95 24.93 -10.06
C ASP A 426 -14.55 24.86 -9.42
N GLY A 427 -13.92 26.03 -9.34
CA GLY A 427 -12.61 26.22 -8.73
C GLY A 427 -11.44 25.81 -9.63
N LEU A 428 -11.66 25.26 -10.82
CA LEU A 428 -10.58 25.02 -11.78
C LEU A 428 -10.13 26.35 -12.42
N PRO A 429 -8.82 26.53 -12.67
CA PRO A 429 -8.34 27.69 -13.43
C PRO A 429 -8.87 27.67 -14.87
N SER A 430 -8.87 28.83 -15.52
CA SER A 430 -9.32 28.95 -16.92
C SER A 430 -8.48 28.11 -17.89
N SER A 431 -7.20 27.89 -17.59
CA SER A 431 -6.31 26.98 -18.31
C SER A 431 -5.56 26.07 -17.33
N MET A 432 -5.52 24.78 -17.66
CA MET A 432 -4.83 23.73 -16.90
C MET A 432 -3.42 23.45 -17.42
N ASP A 433 -3.09 23.88 -18.63
CA ASP A 433 -1.85 23.48 -19.33
C ASP A 433 -0.59 23.81 -18.54
N PRO A 434 -0.44 25.02 -17.92
CA PRO A 434 0.74 25.31 -17.10
C PRO A 434 0.90 24.36 -15.91
N LEU A 435 -0.21 23.86 -15.36
CA LEU A 435 -0.19 22.92 -14.25
C LEU A 435 0.15 21.51 -14.74
N TYR A 436 -0.32 21.10 -15.92
CA TYR A 436 0.06 19.82 -16.51
C TYR A 436 1.55 19.76 -16.85
N ASP A 437 2.10 20.83 -17.43
CA ASP A 437 3.54 20.93 -17.73
C ASP A 437 4.39 20.80 -16.47
N LEU A 438 3.95 21.42 -15.37
CA LEU A 438 4.60 21.30 -14.06
C LEU A 438 4.53 19.89 -13.46
N ASN A 439 3.73 18.96 -14.00
CA ASN A 439 3.65 17.57 -13.53
C ASN A 439 4.24 16.57 -14.54
N ARG A 440 4.99 17.02 -15.54
CA ARG A 440 5.62 16.13 -16.54
C ARG A 440 6.52 15.05 -15.92
N LEU A 441 7.22 15.34 -14.82
CA LEU A 441 8.09 14.37 -14.16
C LEU A 441 7.28 13.36 -13.33
N ASP A 442 6.21 13.82 -12.70
CA ASP A 442 5.24 12.93 -12.05
C ASP A 442 4.60 11.97 -13.06
N VAL A 443 4.32 12.40 -14.30
CA VAL A 443 3.77 11.52 -15.35
C VAL A 443 4.76 10.43 -15.71
N GLN A 444 6.04 10.79 -15.86
CA GLN A 444 7.11 9.82 -16.09
C GLN A 444 7.28 8.84 -14.91
N LEU A 445 7.22 9.33 -13.67
CA LEU A 445 7.29 8.48 -12.47
C LEU A 445 6.07 7.55 -12.35
N TYR A 446 4.88 8.05 -12.68
CA TYR A 446 3.65 7.25 -12.72
C TYR A 446 3.76 6.09 -13.73
N ARG A 447 4.26 6.36 -14.94
CA ARG A 447 4.51 5.30 -15.95
C ARG A 447 5.48 4.25 -15.41
N SER A 448 6.58 4.68 -14.78
CA SER A 448 7.51 3.77 -14.10
C SER A 448 6.82 2.92 -13.03
N ALA A 449 5.90 3.50 -12.24
CA ALA A 449 5.13 2.77 -11.23
C ALA A 449 4.18 1.74 -11.83
N VAL A 450 3.51 2.06 -12.94
CA VAL A 450 2.62 1.14 -13.65
C VAL A 450 3.41 -0.06 -14.17
N VAL A 451 4.55 0.17 -14.82
CA VAL A 451 5.43 -0.93 -15.29
C VAL A 451 5.86 -1.82 -14.13
N MET A 452 6.30 -1.24 -13.01
CA MET A 452 6.68 -2.04 -11.83
C MET A 452 5.50 -2.84 -11.23
N ALA A 453 4.29 -2.26 -11.22
CA ALA A 453 3.09 -2.96 -10.77
C ALA A 453 2.71 -4.11 -11.72
N GLN A 454 2.88 -3.93 -13.04
CA GLN A 454 2.67 -4.99 -14.04
C GLN A 454 3.68 -6.14 -13.84
N LEU A 455 4.95 -5.84 -13.55
CA LEU A 455 5.96 -6.85 -13.21
C LEU A 455 5.60 -7.61 -11.92
N ASP A 456 5.13 -6.90 -10.88
CA ASP A 456 4.65 -7.54 -9.65
C ASP A 456 3.42 -8.44 -9.93
N ALA A 457 2.52 -8.03 -10.82
CA ALA A 457 1.36 -8.83 -11.22
C ALA A 457 1.71 -10.14 -11.94
N ILE A 458 2.81 -10.19 -12.72
CA ILE A 458 3.32 -11.44 -13.33
C ILE A 458 3.70 -12.44 -12.23
N VAL A 459 4.33 -11.98 -11.15
CA VAL A 459 4.68 -12.83 -9.99
C VAL A 459 3.42 -13.30 -9.28
N TYR A 460 2.42 -12.42 -9.13
CA TYR A 460 1.15 -12.76 -8.49
C TYR A 460 0.35 -13.77 -9.29
N ASP A 461 0.34 -13.70 -10.63
CA ASP A 461 -0.29 -14.71 -11.47
C ASP A 461 0.31 -16.10 -11.27
N ALA A 462 1.64 -16.20 -11.21
CA ALA A 462 2.31 -17.48 -10.94
C ALA A 462 1.92 -18.05 -9.57
N ALA A 463 1.60 -17.19 -8.59
CA ALA A 463 1.12 -17.61 -7.28
C ALA A 463 -0.30 -18.19 -7.32
N ARG A 464 -1.17 -17.73 -8.24
CA ARG A 464 -2.57 -18.20 -8.37
C ARG A 464 -2.66 -19.69 -8.67
N GLU A 465 -1.64 -20.23 -9.33
CA GLU A 465 -1.58 -21.65 -9.70
C GLU A 465 -1.34 -22.57 -8.49
N ILE A 466 -0.69 -22.05 -7.45
CA ILE A 466 -0.27 -22.85 -6.28
C ILE A 466 -1.03 -22.49 -5.01
N VAL A 467 -1.64 -21.31 -4.95
CA VAL A 467 -2.40 -20.84 -3.80
C VAL A 467 -3.76 -20.32 -4.23
N PRO A 468 -4.86 -20.86 -3.66
CA PRO A 468 -6.19 -20.36 -3.95
C PRO A 468 -6.33 -18.91 -3.50
N GLU A 469 -7.21 -18.17 -4.19
CA GLU A 469 -7.49 -16.78 -3.85
C GLU A 469 -7.91 -16.65 -2.37
N PRO A 470 -7.39 -15.64 -1.64
CA PRO A 470 -7.80 -15.38 -0.27
C PRO A 470 -9.32 -15.17 -0.19
N LYS A 471 -9.97 -15.84 0.75
CA LYS A 471 -11.41 -15.65 0.99
C LYS A 471 -11.64 -14.37 1.79
N PRO A 472 -12.71 -13.61 1.51
CA PRO A 472 -13.15 -12.50 2.35
C PRO A 472 -13.24 -12.84 3.83
N ALA A 473 -12.74 -11.96 4.70
CA ALA A 473 -12.76 -12.16 6.15
C ALA A 473 -14.19 -12.28 6.72
N ALA A 474 -15.16 -11.56 6.13
CA ALA A 474 -16.56 -11.59 6.55
C ALA A 474 -17.23 -12.98 6.37
N ALA A 475 -16.81 -13.75 5.38
CA ALA A 475 -17.32 -15.11 5.18
C ALA A 475 -16.89 -16.07 6.32
N ALA A 476 -15.78 -15.79 7.00
CA ALA A 476 -15.26 -16.64 8.07
C ALA A 476 -15.96 -16.40 9.42
N MET A 477 -16.31 -15.15 9.77
CA MET A 477 -16.98 -14.84 11.04
C MET A 477 -18.42 -15.38 11.11
N VAL A 478 -19.17 -15.34 10.00
CA VAL A 478 -20.55 -15.86 9.95
C VAL A 478 -20.57 -17.39 9.96
N ALA A 479 -19.58 -18.05 9.33
CA ALA A 479 -19.46 -19.51 9.38
C ALA A 479 -19.16 -20.02 10.80
N ALA A 480 -18.29 -19.33 11.55
CA ALA A 480 -17.95 -19.71 12.92
C ALA A 480 -19.12 -19.57 13.90
N THR A 481 -20.01 -18.58 13.71
CA THR A 481 -21.20 -18.40 14.57
C THR A 481 -22.29 -19.43 14.27
N ASN A 482 -22.42 -19.90 13.02
CA ASN A 482 -23.40 -20.92 12.66
C ASN A 482 -22.94 -22.35 13.01
N SER A 483 -21.64 -22.62 13.09
CA SER A 483 -21.14 -23.93 13.55
C SER A 483 -21.25 -24.14 15.05
N SER A 484 -21.31 -23.08 15.87
CA SER A 484 -21.54 -23.19 17.31
C SER A 484 -23.01 -23.36 17.71
N ALA A 485 -23.96 -23.08 16.82
CA ALA A 485 -25.39 -23.13 17.13
C ALA A 485 -26.02 -24.54 16.99
N ASN A 486 -25.31 -25.53 16.43
CA ASN A 486 -25.82 -26.89 16.22
C ASN A 486 -25.12 -27.97 17.08
N SER A 487 -24.38 -27.57 18.11
CA SER A 487 -23.76 -28.48 19.09
C SER A 487 -24.58 -28.50 20.39
N THR A 488 -25.81 -28.98 20.32
CA THR A 488 -26.64 -29.31 21.51
C THR A 488 -26.90 -30.81 21.53
N THR A 489 -25.97 -31.56 22.11
CA THR A 489 -26.25 -32.91 22.61
C THR A 489 -25.48 -33.17 23.90
N ALA A 490 -26.26 -33.20 24.98
CA ALA A 490 -26.26 -34.21 26.03
C ALA A 490 -24.94 -34.58 26.74
N GLY A 491 -24.90 -34.23 28.03
CA GLY A 491 -24.58 -35.20 29.07
C GLY A 491 -23.21 -35.06 29.74
N GLY A 492 -23.22 -35.08 31.08
CA GLY A 492 -22.06 -35.45 31.87
C GLY A 492 -21.67 -34.44 32.95
N VAL A 493 -22.37 -34.50 34.08
CA VAL A 493 -21.88 -33.97 35.35
C VAL A 493 -20.68 -34.82 35.78
N ALA A 494 -19.50 -34.22 35.86
CA ALA A 494 -18.35 -34.81 36.55
C ALA A 494 -17.57 -33.71 37.28
N ALA A 495 -17.76 -33.68 38.59
CA ALA A 495 -16.93 -32.94 39.53
C ALA A 495 -15.53 -33.57 39.58
N ALA A 496 -14.48 -32.75 39.47
CA ALA A 496 -13.12 -33.18 39.80
C ALA A 496 -12.32 -32.01 40.37
N ALA A 497 -11.51 -32.38 41.37
CA ALA A 497 -10.93 -31.56 42.40
C ALA A 497 -9.88 -30.54 41.93
N ILE A 498 -9.90 -29.40 42.63
CA ILE A 498 -8.83 -28.41 42.68
C ILE A 498 -7.62 -29.07 43.34
N THR A 499 -6.51 -29.17 42.60
CA THR A 499 -5.19 -29.49 43.17
C THR A 499 -4.28 -28.30 42.94
N THR A 500 -4.09 -27.50 43.98
CA THR A 500 -3.07 -26.45 44.06
C THR A 500 -1.71 -27.09 44.27
N VAL A 501 -0.80 -26.97 43.29
CA VAL A 501 0.63 -27.25 43.49
C VAL A 501 1.37 -25.93 43.42
N SER A 502 1.85 -25.51 44.59
CA SER A 502 2.83 -24.44 44.78
C SER A 502 4.21 -25.02 44.51
N ALA A 503 4.97 -24.41 43.61
CA ALA A 503 6.38 -24.71 43.42
C ALA A 503 7.18 -23.41 43.33
N ALA A 504 7.79 -23.08 44.46
CA ALA A 504 8.90 -22.14 44.55
C ALA A 504 10.18 -22.82 44.05
N ALA A 505 11.01 -22.07 43.32
CA ALA A 505 12.42 -22.41 43.14
C ALA A 505 13.24 -21.12 42.89
N PRO A 506 14.55 -21.15 43.21
CA PRO A 506 15.25 -20.02 43.82
C PRO A 506 16.15 -19.26 42.84
N GLY A 507 16.66 -18.12 43.34
CA GLY A 507 17.64 -17.31 42.67
C GLY A 507 18.98 -18.00 42.44
N SER A 508 19.73 -17.48 41.47
CA SER A 508 21.18 -17.60 41.45
C SER A 508 21.80 -16.27 41.02
N SER A 509 22.69 -15.82 41.88
CA SER A 509 23.64 -14.73 41.75
C SER A 509 24.75 -15.09 40.76
N SER A 510 25.18 -14.15 39.93
CA SER A 510 26.57 -14.12 39.47
C SER A 510 27.08 -12.68 39.43
N SER A 511 28.29 -12.57 39.96
CA SER A 511 29.09 -11.37 40.21
C SER A 511 30.23 -11.26 39.18
N GLY A 512 30.72 -10.04 38.99
CA GLY A 512 31.91 -9.69 38.18
C GLY A 512 31.53 -9.11 36.82
N THR A 513 32.00 -7.94 36.36
CA THR A 513 33.27 -7.26 36.63
C THR A 513 33.12 -5.77 36.30
N THR A 514 33.78 -4.94 37.10
CA THR A 514 33.86 -3.48 37.03
C THR A 514 34.64 -2.99 35.80
N ALA A 515 34.05 -2.05 35.04
CA ALA A 515 34.79 -1.11 34.19
C ALA A 515 34.21 0.29 34.37
N SER A 516 35.03 1.18 34.91
CA SER A 516 34.78 2.60 35.17
C SER A 516 34.83 3.41 33.87
N VAL A 517 33.78 4.16 33.54
CA VAL A 517 33.86 5.28 32.57
C VAL A 517 32.78 6.34 32.92
N VAL A 518 33.29 7.48 33.44
CA VAL A 518 32.88 8.89 33.27
C VAL A 518 31.43 9.31 33.62
N ASP A 519 31.34 10.10 34.68
CA ASP A 519 30.18 10.91 35.07
C ASP A 519 29.78 11.93 33.98
N VAL A 520 28.50 11.94 33.61
CA VAL A 520 27.85 13.03 32.86
C VAL A 520 26.63 13.46 33.65
N GLU A 521 26.52 14.77 33.85
CA GLU A 521 25.62 15.47 34.77
C GLU A 521 24.12 15.23 34.49
N ASP A 522 23.39 14.84 35.54
CA ASP A 522 21.93 14.71 35.59
C ASP A 522 21.26 16.09 35.69
N GLY A 523 20.92 16.69 34.53
CA GLY A 523 20.14 17.94 34.44
C GLY A 523 18.77 17.82 33.75
N GLU A 524 18.53 16.80 32.92
CA GLU A 524 17.38 16.78 31.98
C GLU A 524 16.14 16.01 32.49
N ALA A 525 16.24 15.24 33.58
CA ALA A 525 15.13 14.38 34.03
C ALA A 525 13.97 15.17 34.68
N ALA A 526 14.25 16.33 35.30
CA ALA A 526 13.24 17.12 36.01
C ALA A 526 12.32 17.91 35.04
N GLU A 527 12.86 18.40 33.92
CA GLU A 527 12.10 19.18 32.95
C GLU A 527 11.11 18.31 32.14
N PHE A 528 11.49 17.05 31.89
CA PHE A 528 10.65 16.09 31.17
C PHE A 528 9.40 15.68 31.97
N VAL A 529 9.48 15.60 33.30
CA VAL A 529 8.34 15.26 34.17
C VAL A 529 7.35 16.42 34.27
N VAL A 530 7.84 17.66 34.29
CA VAL A 530 6.99 18.87 34.28
C VAL A 530 6.25 19.03 32.95
N ALA A 531 6.94 18.82 31.82
CA ALA A 531 6.31 18.83 30.49
C ALA A 531 5.22 17.75 30.34
N ARG A 532 5.43 16.56 30.92
CA ARG A 532 4.46 15.45 30.89
C ARG A 532 3.21 15.71 31.75
N ARG A 533 3.34 16.46 32.86
CA ARG A 533 2.18 16.93 33.66
C ARG A 533 1.40 18.03 32.93
N ALA A 534 2.09 18.97 32.27
CA ALA A 534 1.44 20.03 31.49
C ALA A 534 0.63 19.49 30.30
N LEU A 535 1.16 18.49 29.58
CA LEU A 535 0.47 17.84 28.46
C LEU A 535 -0.78 17.06 28.89
N ARG A 536 -0.73 16.35 30.04
CA ARG A 536 -1.92 15.68 30.60
C ARG A 536 -3.01 16.66 30.98
N GLY A 537 -2.65 17.82 31.54
CA GLY A 537 -3.61 18.88 31.88
C GLY A 537 -4.26 19.53 30.67
N HIS A 538 -3.55 19.63 29.53
CA HIS A 538 -4.08 20.17 28.29
C HIS A 538 -5.06 19.21 27.60
N ASP A 539 -4.75 17.90 27.58
CA ASP A 539 -5.63 16.89 27.00
C ASP A 539 -6.92 16.69 27.80
N LEU A 540 -6.86 16.78 29.15
CA LEU A 540 -8.05 16.69 30.00
C LEU A 540 -9.03 17.84 29.71
N ARG A 541 -8.53 19.09 29.60
CA ARG A 541 -9.34 20.27 29.28
C ARG A 541 -9.95 20.17 27.87
N ARG A 542 -9.23 19.57 26.91
CA ARG A 542 -9.74 19.36 25.55
C ARG A 542 -10.85 18.32 25.50
N ARG A 543 -10.76 17.25 26.30
CA ARG A 543 -11.83 16.25 26.47
C ARG A 543 -13.07 16.84 27.13
N GLN A 544 -12.89 17.63 28.19
CA GLN A 544 -14.01 18.32 28.87
C GLN A 544 -14.73 19.31 27.94
N ARG A 545 -14.00 20.09 27.12
CA ARG A 545 -14.61 20.98 26.12
C ARG A 545 -15.38 20.23 25.03
N ARG A 546 -14.92 19.05 24.61
CA ARG A 546 -15.65 18.19 23.65
C ARG A 546 -16.92 17.61 24.26
N GLN A 547 -16.85 17.09 25.48
CA GLN A 547 -18.02 16.58 26.19
C GLN A 547 -19.06 17.69 26.42
N ALA A 548 -18.64 18.91 26.74
CA ALA A 548 -19.53 20.06 26.86
C ALA A 548 -20.22 20.40 25.51
N HIS A 549 -19.46 20.40 24.41
CA HIS A 549 -20.02 20.61 23.06
C HIS A 549 -21.02 19.50 22.65
N GLU A 550 -20.71 18.24 22.95
CA GLU A 550 -21.60 17.10 22.66
C GLU A 550 -22.86 17.14 23.53
N GLN A 551 -22.77 17.56 24.79
CA GLN A 551 -23.92 17.76 25.67
C GLN A 551 -24.80 18.93 25.20
N SER A 552 -24.20 20.04 24.76
CA SER A 552 -24.93 21.17 24.15
C SER A 552 -25.61 20.78 22.83
N ALA A 553 -24.96 19.97 21.99
CA ALA A 553 -25.55 19.47 20.75
C ALA A 553 -26.73 18.52 21.00
N ARG A 554 -26.63 17.64 22.02
CA ARG A 554 -27.73 16.75 22.43
C ARG A 554 -28.92 17.49 23.02
N SER A 555 -28.68 18.56 23.79
CA SER A 555 -29.76 19.39 24.34
C SER A 555 -30.43 20.27 23.27
N ALA A 556 -29.68 20.76 22.28
CA ALA A 556 -30.25 21.43 21.10
C ALA A 556 -31.09 20.49 20.23
N GLY A 557 -30.65 19.23 20.04
CA GLY A 557 -31.43 18.21 19.32
C GLY A 557 -32.71 17.79 20.04
N ALA A 558 -32.70 17.75 21.38
CA ALA A 558 -33.88 17.46 22.18
C ALA A 558 -34.91 18.61 22.16
N ALA A 559 -34.46 19.86 22.08
CA ALA A 559 -35.35 21.01 21.94
C ALA A 559 -36.03 21.06 20.55
N ALA A 560 -35.33 20.66 19.49
CA ALA A 560 -35.91 20.56 18.14
C ALA A 560 -36.96 19.43 18.02
N ALA A 561 -36.81 18.35 18.79
CA ALA A 561 -37.77 17.23 18.80
C ALA A 561 -39.06 17.52 19.60
N TRP A 562 -39.09 18.56 20.45
CA TRP A 562 -40.24 18.88 21.31
C TRP A 562 -41.27 19.82 20.67
N LEU A 563 -40.90 20.52 19.58
CA LEU A 563 -41.82 21.43 18.86
C LEU A 563 -42.62 20.75 17.73
N GLY A 564 -42.45 19.45 17.53
CA GLY A 564 -43.07 18.73 16.41
C GLY A 564 -43.58 17.34 16.79
N SER A 565 -44.58 17.23 17.67
CA SER A 565 -45.44 16.04 17.71
C SER A 565 -46.65 16.21 18.64
N GLY A 566 -47.73 16.74 18.06
CA GLY A 566 -49.07 16.55 18.60
C GLY A 566 -49.61 15.17 18.24
N ARG A 567 -50.07 14.44 19.27
CA ARG A 567 -51.10 13.37 19.27
C ARG A 567 -50.74 11.93 18.83
N ARG A 568 -50.99 11.06 19.84
CA ARG A 568 -51.47 9.66 19.85
C ARG A 568 -50.44 8.52 19.80
N GLY A 569 -50.28 7.86 20.96
CA GLY A 569 -50.66 6.44 21.04
C GLY A 569 -49.63 5.45 21.58
N ARG A 570 -49.86 5.03 22.83
CA ARG A 570 -49.59 3.72 23.45
C ARG A 570 -48.15 3.28 23.79
N ALA A 571 -48.02 3.10 25.11
CA ALA A 571 -46.99 2.50 25.93
C ALA A 571 -46.42 1.15 25.47
N ALA A 572 -45.11 0.98 25.66
CA ALA A 572 -44.49 -0.28 26.08
C ALA A 572 -43.41 0.04 27.13
N ARG A 573 -43.55 -0.62 28.28
CA ARG A 573 -42.76 -0.49 29.50
C ARG A 573 -41.62 -1.50 29.44
N TRP A 574 -40.36 -1.06 29.52
CA TRP A 574 -39.23 -1.94 29.81
C TRP A 574 -38.57 -1.48 31.11
N VAL A 575 -38.54 -2.42 32.05
CA VAL A 575 -37.94 -2.33 33.38
C VAL A 575 -36.45 -2.54 33.24
N ALA A 576 -35.67 -1.68 33.89
CA ALA A 576 -34.25 -1.86 34.11
C ALA A 576 -34.05 -2.68 35.38
N ASP A 577 -33.16 -3.68 35.33
CA ASP A 577 -32.57 -4.31 36.50
C ASP A 577 -31.05 -4.40 36.28
N PRO A 578 -30.22 -3.83 37.17
CA PRO A 578 -28.79 -4.07 37.20
C PRO A 578 -28.47 -5.11 38.28
N HIS A 579 -27.60 -6.08 37.96
CA HIS A 579 -26.59 -6.70 38.83
C HIS A 579 -26.22 -8.08 38.26
N GLY A 580 -25.09 -8.13 37.55
CA GLY A 580 -24.44 -9.36 37.13
C GLY A 580 -22.95 -9.26 37.43
N SER A 581 -22.45 -10.24 38.17
CA SER A 581 -21.12 -10.34 38.76
C SER A 581 -19.99 -10.42 37.72
N ILE A 582 -18.85 -9.80 38.05
CA ILE A 582 -17.61 -9.85 37.30
C ILE A 582 -16.92 -11.18 37.62
N GLN A 583 -16.91 -12.11 36.66
CA GLN A 583 -15.92 -13.20 36.63
C GLN A 583 -14.67 -12.70 35.90
N GLY A 584 -13.50 -12.94 36.52
CA GLY A 584 -12.20 -12.55 35.98
C GLY A 584 -11.89 -13.22 34.64
N PRO A 585 -11.04 -12.60 33.79
CA PRO A 585 -10.79 -13.11 32.46
C PRO A 585 -10.00 -14.42 32.53
N GLN A 586 -10.60 -15.51 32.06
CA GLN A 586 -9.84 -16.61 31.47
C GLN A 586 -9.11 -16.05 30.25
N GLU A 587 -7.79 -16.19 30.24
CA GLU A 587 -6.92 -15.83 29.14
C GLU A 587 -7.15 -16.82 27.99
N VAL A 588 -8.26 -16.66 27.26
CA VAL A 588 -8.42 -17.26 25.95
C VAL A 588 -7.39 -16.59 25.07
N ALA A 589 -6.47 -17.39 24.50
CA ALA A 589 -5.55 -16.95 23.47
C ALA A 589 -6.35 -16.45 22.26
N SER A 590 -6.86 -15.22 22.35
CA SER A 590 -7.59 -14.57 21.27
C SER A 590 -6.60 -14.36 20.15
N SER A 591 -6.82 -15.04 19.03
CA SER A 591 -6.12 -14.76 17.79
C SER A 591 -6.33 -13.28 17.48
N GLY A 592 -5.25 -12.49 17.56
CA GLY A 592 -5.31 -11.07 17.24
C GLY A 592 -5.84 -10.81 15.83
N PRO A 593 -6.21 -9.55 15.50
CA PRO A 593 -6.71 -9.21 14.18
C PRO A 593 -5.72 -9.64 13.08
N GLN A 594 -6.21 -10.38 12.08
CA GLN A 594 -5.46 -10.79 10.91
C GLN A 594 -5.75 -9.79 9.78
N CYS A 595 -4.72 -9.12 9.27
CA CYS A 595 -4.78 -8.16 8.18
C CYS A 595 -4.17 -8.80 6.92
N GLY A 596 -4.89 -9.74 6.30
CA GLY A 596 -4.37 -10.55 5.19
C GLY A 596 -3.16 -11.40 5.59
N TRP A 597 -2.02 -11.21 4.91
CA TRP A 597 -0.77 -11.88 5.29
C TRP A 597 -0.22 -11.38 6.63
N VAL A 598 -0.53 -10.14 7.00
CA VAL A 598 -0.05 -9.53 8.24
C VAL A 598 -0.82 -10.09 9.45
N GLY A 599 -0.09 -10.58 10.45
CA GLY A 599 -0.67 -11.13 11.69
C GLY A 599 -1.08 -12.60 11.60
N GLN A 600 -0.88 -13.27 10.45
CA GLN A 600 -1.04 -14.73 10.39
C GLN A 600 0.13 -15.41 11.11
N PRO A 601 -0.11 -16.25 12.13
CA PRO A 601 0.96 -17.04 12.72
C PRO A 601 1.58 -17.95 11.66
N LEU A 602 2.90 -18.11 11.71
CA LEU A 602 3.58 -19.22 11.02
C LEU A 602 3.04 -20.52 11.59
N ARG A 603 1.94 -21.04 11.01
CA ARG A 603 1.61 -22.45 11.17
C ARG A 603 2.84 -23.17 10.61
N ARG A 604 3.50 -23.99 11.43
CA ARG A 604 4.42 -25.02 10.94
C ARG A 604 3.63 -25.88 9.98
N GLN A 605 3.60 -25.50 8.71
CA GLN A 605 3.15 -26.39 7.65
C GLN A 605 4.19 -27.51 7.70
N GLN A 606 3.76 -28.69 8.17
CA GLN A 606 4.49 -29.92 7.92
C GLN A 606 4.53 -30.06 6.40
N LEU A 607 5.64 -29.64 5.81
CA LEU A 607 5.97 -29.85 4.40
C LEU A 607 6.46 -31.28 4.22
#